data_AF-A0A7X4K8S3-F1
#
_entry.id   AF-A0A7X4K8S3-F1
#
_cell.length_a   1.000
_cell.length_b   1.000
_cell.length_c   1.000
_cell.angle_alpha   90.00
_cell.angle_beta   90.00
_cell.angle_gamma   90.00
#
_symmetry.space_group_name_H-M   'P 1'
#
loop_
_entity.id
_entity.type
_entity.pdbx_description
1 polymer ?
#
loop_
_entity_poly.entity_id
_entity_poly.type
_entity_poly.pdbx_seq_one_letter_code
_entity_poly.pdbx_strand_id
1 'polypeptide(L)'
;MNENRLMAVLALAIFVPGALWAYRDWREGRARLMLFSRARVKVETTRAGNPRKFAIYTAFNALLCAVVAVFAVLLFFKPVE
;
A
#
# COMPACT_ATOMS: atom_id res chain seq x y z
N MET A 1 -18.48 -13.47 -12.76
CA MET A 1 -18.10 -12.22 -12.05
C MET A 1 -17.84 -11.17 -13.12
N ASN A 2 -18.44 -9.97 -13.04
CA ASN A 2 -18.19 -8.89 -14.01
C ASN A 2 -16.69 -8.55 -14.05
N GLU A 3 -16.15 -8.15 -15.21
CA GLU A 3 -14.76 -7.74 -15.43
C GLU A 3 -14.32 -6.67 -14.42
N ASN A 4 -15.17 -5.68 -14.14
CA ASN A 4 -14.87 -4.65 -13.12
C ASN A 4 -14.64 -5.24 -11.72
N ARG A 5 -15.46 -6.23 -11.32
CA ARG A 5 -15.32 -6.91 -10.02
C ARG A 5 -14.09 -7.81 -9.99
N LEU A 6 -13.76 -8.46 -11.11
CA LEU A 6 -12.53 -9.23 -11.25
C LEU A 6 -11.29 -8.33 -11.10
N MET A 7 -11.28 -7.19 -11.79
CA MET A 7 -10.19 -6.22 -11.69
C MET A 7 -10.04 -5.67 -10.27
N ALA A 8 -11.14 -5.38 -9.57
CA ALA A 8 -11.11 -4.97 -8.17
C ALA A 8 -10.47 -6.03 -7.26
N VAL A 9 -10.89 -7.30 -7.40
CA VAL A 9 -10.34 -8.42 -6.62
C VAL A 9 -8.86 -8.64 -6.91
N LEU A 10 -8.44 -8.58 -8.18
CA LEU A 10 -7.04 -8.72 -8.58
C LEU A 10 -6.18 -7.57 -8.03
N ALA A 11 -6.66 -6.33 -8.12
CA ALA A 11 -5.99 -5.18 -7.55
C ALA A 11 -5.77 -5.34 -6.04
N LEU A 12 -6.80 -5.78 -5.32
CA LEU A 12 -6.69 -6.07 -3.88
C LEU A 12 -5.72 -7.23 -3.60
N ALA A 13 -5.78 -8.32 -4.37
CA ALA A 13 -4.91 -9.48 -4.17
C ALA A 13 -3.42 -9.13 -4.31
N ILE A 14 -3.08 -8.24 -5.25
CA ILE A 14 -1.70 -7.76 -5.45
C ILE A 14 -1.31 -6.75 -4.37
N PHE A 15 -2.24 -5.88 -3.97
CA PHE A 15 -1.93 -4.76 -3.08
C PHE A 15 -1.89 -5.13 -1.59
N VAL A 16 -2.78 -6.01 -1.13
CA VAL A 16 -2.92 -6.39 0.29
C VAL A 16 -1.60 -6.88 0.91
N PRO A 17 -0.79 -7.74 0.28
CA PRO A 17 0.51 -8.13 0.81
C PRO A 17 1.43 -6.93 1.08
N GLY A 18 1.45 -5.96 0.16
CA GLY A 18 2.18 -4.71 0.33
C GLY A 18 1.69 -3.92 1.54
N ALA A 19 0.38 -3.77 1.70
CA ALA A 19 -0.24 -3.05 2.82
C ALA A 19 0.09 -3.69 4.17
N LEU A 20 -0.02 -5.02 4.27
CA LEU A 20 0.35 -5.79 5.46
C LEU A 20 1.82 -5.58 5.82
N TRP A 21 2.70 -5.61 4.82
CA TRP A 21 4.11 -5.36 5.02
C TRP A 21 4.41 -3.93 5.48
N ALA A 22 3.80 -2.91 4.88
CA ALA A 22 3.97 -1.53 5.31
C ALA A 22 3.47 -1.29 6.74
N TYR A 23 2.36 -1.94 7.11
CA TYR A 23 1.84 -1.91 8.48
C TYR A 23 2.81 -2.55 9.48
N ARG A 24 3.40 -3.69 9.13
CA ARG A 24 4.44 -4.35 9.97
C ARG A 24 5.67 -3.47 10.13
N ASP A 25 6.17 -2.90 9.02
CA ASP A 25 7.33 -2.00 9.05
C ASP A 25 7.06 -0.81 9.99
N TRP A 26 5.88 -0.18 9.87
CA TRP A 26 5.49 0.94 10.73
C TRP A 26 5.47 0.55 12.23
N ARG A 27 4.93 -0.62 12.57
CA ARG A 27 4.95 -1.15 13.94
C ARG A 27 6.37 -1.39 14.46
N GLU A 28 7.29 -1.79 13.61
CA GLU A 28 8.71 -1.97 13.94
C GLU A 28 9.50 -0.64 13.96
N GLY A 29 8.85 0.50 13.73
CA GLY A 29 9.52 1.80 13.65
C GLY A 29 10.39 1.96 12.40
N ARG A 30 10.11 1.19 11.35
CA ARG A 30 10.79 1.19 10.06
C ARG A 30 9.85 1.72 8.99
N ALA A 31 10.39 2.34 7.95
CA ALA A 31 9.58 2.70 6.80
C ALA A 31 10.36 2.46 5.49
N ARG A 32 9.62 1.99 4.50
CA ARG A 32 10.06 1.82 3.12
C ARG A 32 8.90 2.18 2.22
N LEU A 33 9.16 2.90 1.13
CA LEU A 33 8.11 3.19 0.16
C LEU A 33 7.65 1.89 -0.54
N MET A 34 6.34 1.71 -0.65
CA MET A 34 5.72 0.56 -1.32
C MET A 34 6.05 0.46 -2.82
N LEU A 35 6.60 1.54 -3.41
CA LEU A 35 7.03 1.61 -4.81
C LEU A 35 8.33 0.83 -5.08
N PHE A 36 9.13 0.56 -4.05
CA PHE A 36 10.44 -0.06 -4.23
C PHE A 36 10.41 -1.57 -3.99
N SER A 37 11.10 -2.30 -4.87
CA SER A 37 11.27 -3.74 -4.72
C SER A 37 11.96 -4.07 -3.40
N ARG A 38 11.29 -4.91 -2.61
CA ARG A 38 11.83 -5.36 -1.33
C ARG A 38 13.12 -6.16 -1.45
N ALA A 39 13.35 -6.79 -2.60
CA ALA A 39 14.56 -7.57 -2.88
C ALA A 39 15.79 -6.67 -3.12
N ARG A 40 15.58 -5.45 -3.64
CA ARG A 40 16.67 -4.51 -3.98
C ARG A 40 16.90 -3.44 -2.91
N VAL A 41 15.87 -3.03 -2.19
CA VAL A 41 15.96 -1.96 -1.17
C VAL A 41 15.56 -2.55 0.19
N LYS A 42 16.53 -2.74 1.10
CA LYS A 42 16.34 -3.50 2.36
C LYS A 42 15.85 -2.69 3.57
N VAL A 43 16.17 -1.41 3.72
CA VAL A 43 15.55 -0.48 4.69
C VAL A 43 15.96 0.91 4.22
N GLU A 44 15.00 1.83 4.00
CA GLU A 44 15.35 3.20 3.61
C GLU A 44 15.44 4.16 4.80
N THR A 45 14.64 3.94 5.84
CA THR A 45 14.62 4.83 7.00
C THR A 45 14.00 4.18 8.26
N THR A 46 14.33 4.74 9.41
CA THR A 46 13.80 4.34 10.72
C THR A 46 13.33 5.59 11.47
N ARG A 47 12.34 5.42 12.37
CA ARG A 47 11.82 6.51 13.20
C ARG A 47 12.91 7.15 14.06
N ALA A 48 13.83 6.34 14.59
CA ALA A 48 14.92 6.81 15.43
C ALA A 48 16.02 7.53 14.64
N GLY A 49 16.33 7.08 13.42
CA GLY A 49 17.40 7.66 12.59
C GLY A 49 16.96 8.92 11.86
N ASN A 50 15.73 8.97 11.35
CA ASN A 50 15.21 10.16 10.66
C ASN A 50 13.67 10.23 10.80
N PRO A 51 13.16 10.88 11.87
CA PRO A 51 11.72 10.90 12.16
C PRO A 51 10.91 11.60 11.08
N ARG A 52 11.47 12.64 10.43
CA ARG A 52 10.81 13.37 9.35
C ARG A 52 10.63 12.48 8.12
N LYS A 53 11.69 11.79 7.68
CA LYS A 53 11.64 10.89 6.53
C LYS A 53 10.72 9.69 6.80
N PHE A 54 10.78 9.13 8.00
CA PHE A 54 9.87 8.08 8.46
C PHE A 54 8.40 8.54 8.33
N ALA A 55 8.06 9.71 8.86
CA ALA A 55 6.69 10.23 8.80
C ALA A 55 6.19 10.42 7.36
N ILE A 56 7.04 10.98 6.47
CA ILE A 56 6.70 11.16 5.05
C ILE A 56 6.44 9.81 4.38
N TYR A 57 7.29 8.80 4.62
CA TYR A 57 7.16 7.50 3.99
C TYR A 57 5.93 6.74 4.48
N THR A 58 5.66 6.79 5.79
CA THR A 58 4.43 6.22 6.35
C THR A 58 3.19 6.92 5.80
N ALA A 59 3.19 8.26 5.73
CA ALA A 59 2.07 9.02 5.18
C ALA A 59 1.83 8.68 3.70
N PHE A 60 2.90 8.57 2.90
CA PHE A 60 2.81 8.18 1.50
C PHE A 60 2.22 6.78 1.33
N ASN A 61 2.71 5.80 2.09
CA ASN A 61 2.17 4.43 2.04
C ASN A 61 0.70 4.38 2.46
N ALA A 62 0.30 5.13 3.48
CA ALA A 62 -1.08 5.22 3.93
C ALA A 62 -1.99 5.84 2.85
N LEU A 63 -1.53 6.91 2.19
CA LEU A 63 -2.24 7.54 1.07
C LEU A 63 -2.41 6.56 -0.09
N LEU A 64 -1.35 5.84 -0.47
CA LEU A 64 -1.41 4.83 -1.52
C LEU A 64 -2.43 3.73 -1.19
N CYS A 65 -2.46 3.27 0.07
CA CYS A 65 -3.46 2.31 0.54
C CYS A 65 -4.89 2.85 0.43
N ALA A 66 -5.11 4.10 0.83
CA ALA A 66 -6.42 4.74 0.75
C ALA A 66 -6.90 4.85 -0.70
N VAL A 67 -6.03 5.29 -1.61
CA VAL A 67 -6.34 5.41 -3.04
C VAL A 67 -6.73 4.06 -3.63
N VAL A 68 -5.92 3.01 -3.42
CA VAL A 68 -6.23 1.67 -3.95
C VAL A 68 -7.52 1.11 -3.36
N ALA A 69 -7.75 1.29 -2.05
CA ALA A 69 -8.99 0.86 -1.41
C ALA A 69 -10.23 1.54 -2.02
N VAL A 70 -10.18 2.87 -2.22
CA VAL A 70 -11.27 3.63 -2.83
C VAL A 70 -11.53 3.15 -4.26
N PHE A 71 -10.50 3.02 -5.10
CA PHE A 71 -10.69 2.57 -6.48
C PHE A 71 -11.17 1.12 -6.58
N ALA A 72 -10.70 0.23 -5.71
CA ALA A 72 -11.20 -1.14 -5.66
C ALA A 72 -12.69 -1.19 -5.28
N VAL A 73 -13.13 -0.38 -4.31
CA VAL A 73 -14.55 -0.24 -3.94
C VAL A 73 -15.37 0.29 -5.11
N LEU A 74 -14.91 1.37 -5.75
CA LEU A 74 -15.60 1.96 -6.91
C LEU A 74 -15.73 0.95 -8.06
N LEU A 75 -14.67 0.21 -8.38
CA LEU A 75 -14.70 -0.83 -9.41
C LEU A 75 -15.65 -1.99 -9.04
N PHE A 76 -15.66 -2.39 -7.77
CA PHE A 76 -16.51 -3.49 -7.32
C PHE A 76 -18.00 -3.18 -7.41
N PHE A 77 -18.38 -1.95 -7.05
CA PHE A 77 -19.77 -1.47 -7.10
C PHE A 77 -20.15 -0.80 -8.42
N LYS A 78 -19.22 -0.63 -9.37
CA LYS A 78 -19.52 -0.07 -10.69
C LYS A 78 -20.63 -0.91 -11.35
N PRO A 79 -21.78 -0.29 -11.70
CA PRO A 79 -22.85 -1.00 -12.38
C PRO A 79 -22.36 -1.59 -13.71
N VAL A 80 -22.92 -2.74 -14.06
CA VAL A 80 -22.67 -3.39 -15.36
C VAL A 80 -23.73 -2.82 -16.29
N GLU A 81 -23.32 -2.04 -17.29
CA GLU A 81 -24.20 -1.67 -18.40
C GLU A 81 -24.47 -2.89 -19.29
#